data_AF-A0A6N8USF3-F1
#
_entry.id   AF-A0A6N8USF3-F1
#
_cell.length_a   1.000
_cell.length_b   1.000
_cell.length_c   1.000
_cell.angle_alpha   90.00
_cell.angle_beta   90.00
_cell.angle_gamma   90.00
#
_symmetry.space_group_name_H-M   'P 1'
#
loop_
_entity.id
_entity.type
_entity.pdbx_description
1 polymer ?
#
loop_
_entity_poly.entity_id
_entity_poly.type
_entity_poly.pdbx_seq_one_letter_code
_entity_poly.pdbx_strand_id
1 'polypeptide(L)'
;MPGFSVAAMPEVFVSDAEFSKAVSGAVARGQLRKLGSRLYTRNLDEEPERLVLRNWYYLVTAYYPDALVTDRTALENQPAPDGSVFLISDKKRETVL
;
A
#
# COMPACT_ATOMS: atom_id res chain seq x y z
N MET A 1 0.78 17.30 18.96
CA MET A 1 0.84 16.39 17.80
C MET A 1 -0.57 15.85 17.57
N PRO A 2 -1.14 15.91 16.36
CA PRO A 2 -2.42 15.28 16.10
C PRO A 2 -2.26 13.77 16.37
N GLY A 3 -3.13 13.22 17.21
CA GLY A 3 -3.07 11.79 17.54
C GLY A 3 -3.41 10.94 16.32
N PHE A 4 -2.79 9.75 16.23
CA PHE A 4 -3.17 8.73 15.25
C PHE A 4 -4.67 8.43 15.33
N SER A 5 -5.37 8.50 14.19
CA SER A 5 -6.79 8.14 14.08
C SER A 5 -6.98 7.10 12.99
N VAL A 6 -7.55 5.95 13.34
CA VAL A 6 -7.88 4.89 12.37
C VAL A 6 -8.83 5.42 11.31
N ALA A 7 -9.84 6.21 11.68
CA ALA A 7 -10.83 6.72 10.72
C ALA A 7 -10.24 7.68 9.67
N ALA A 8 -9.12 8.33 9.98
CA ALA A 8 -8.43 9.25 9.08
C ALA A 8 -7.45 8.57 8.12
N MET A 9 -7.16 7.27 8.32
CA MET A 9 -6.26 6.54 7.42
C MET A 9 -6.96 6.18 6.11
N PRO A 10 -6.23 6.07 4.99
CA PRO A 10 -6.73 5.46 3.76
C PRO A 10 -7.29 4.05 4.00
N GLU A 11 -8.07 3.52 3.05
CA GLU A 11 -8.58 2.15 3.14
C GLU A 11 -7.43 1.15 3.33
N VAL A 12 -6.41 1.26 2.48
CA VAL A 12 -5.15 0.52 2.56
C VAL A 12 -3.99 1.51 2.63
N PHE A 13 -3.05 1.32 3.54
CA PHE A 13 -1.95 2.25 3.76
C PHE A 13 -0.66 1.57 4.24
N VAL A 14 0.46 2.25 4.03
CA VAL A 14 1.78 1.84 4.51
C VAL A 14 2.09 2.60 5.81
N SER A 15 2.37 1.88 6.89
CA SER A 15 2.81 2.48 8.16
C SER A 15 4.26 2.93 8.06
N ASP A 16 4.59 3.99 8.79
CA ASP A 16 5.95 4.47 9.05
C ASP A 16 6.34 4.27 10.53
N ALA A 17 7.54 4.74 10.89
CA ALA A 17 8.07 4.65 12.24
C ALA A 17 7.33 5.55 13.25
N GLU A 18 6.72 6.64 12.79
CA GLU A 18 5.98 7.58 13.63
C GLU A 18 4.72 6.92 14.20
N PHE A 19 3.97 6.20 13.35
CA PHE A 19 2.70 5.59 13.74
C PHE A 19 2.78 4.08 14.02
N SER A 20 3.93 3.43 13.85
CA SER A 20 4.08 1.97 13.96
C SER A 20 3.50 1.38 15.25
N LYS A 21 3.70 2.06 16.39
CA LYS A 21 3.19 1.59 17.70
C LYS A 21 1.66 1.71 17.78
N ALA A 22 1.11 2.81 17.29
CA ALA A 22 -0.33 3.06 17.28
C ALA A 22 -1.06 2.09 16.33
N VAL A 23 -0.50 1.86 15.13
CA VAL A 23 -0.99 0.90 14.15
C VAL A 23 -0.98 -0.51 14.74
N SER A 24 0.14 -0.94 15.34
CA SER A 24 0.24 -2.26 15.97
C SER A 24 -0.79 -2.44 17.08
N GLY A 25 -1.01 -1.41 17.91
CA GLY A 25 -2.05 -1.43 18.93
C GLY A 25 -3.47 -1.51 18.36
N ALA A 26 -3.74 -0.81 17.25
CA ALA A 26 -5.03 -0.88 16.56
C ALA A 26 -5.29 -2.25 15.92
N VAL A 27 -4.26 -2.90 15.38
CA VAL A 27 -4.35 -4.30 14.91
C VAL A 27 -4.67 -5.23 16.07
N ALA A 28 -3.99 -5.09 17.21
CA ALA A 28 -4.25 -5.92 18.39
C ALA A 28 -5.67 -5.75 18.94
N ARG A 29 -6.30 -4.57 18.75
CA ARG A 29 -7.70 -4.31 19.09
C ARG A 29 -8.69 -4.74 18.01
N GLY A 30 -8.23 -5.32 16.90
CA GLY A 30 -9.09 -5.73 15.78
C GLY A 30 -9.66 -4.56 14.96
N GLN A 31 -9.08 -3.35 15.06
CA GLN A 31 -9.52 -2.18 14.30
C GLN A 31 -8.84 -2.05 12.93
N LEU A 32 -7.75 -2.79 12.74
CA LEU A 32 -6.96 -2.85 11.51
C LEU A 32 -6.57 -4.30 11.24
N ARG A 33 -6.35 -4.62 9.97
CA ARG A 33 -5.80 -5.89 9.52
C ARG A 33 -4.45 -5.66 8.83
N LYS A 34 -3.48 -6.52 9.09
CA LYS A 34 -2.18 -6.50 8.40
C LYS A 34 -2.30 -7.30 7.10
N LEU A 35 -1.89 -6.69 5.98
CA LEU A 35 -1.85 -7.35 4.66
C LEU A 35 -0.43 -7.79 4.27
N GLY A 36 0.60 -7.11 4.78
CA GLY A 36 1.98 -7.39 4.40
C GLY A 36 3.00 -6.61 5.22
N SER A 37 4.25 -6.54 4.73
CA SER A 37 5.29 -5.75 5.39
C SER A 37 4.92 -4.27 5.38
N ARG A 38 4.70 -3.72 6.59
CA ARG A 38 4.21 -2.34 6.84
C ARG A 38 2.87 -1.99 6.19
N LEU A 39 2.19 -2.95 5.56
CA LEU A 39 0.95 -2.73 4.81
C LEU A 39 -0.26 -3.14 5.65
N TYR A 40 -1.20 -2.22 5.84
CA TYR A 40 -2.38 -2.41 6.67
C TYR A 40 -3.64 -1.93 5.97
N THR A 41 -4.79 -2.43 6.41
CA THR A 41 -6.10 -2.03 5.93
C THR A 41 -7.07 -1.82 7.09
N ARG A 42 -8.04 -0.92 6.88
CA ARG A 42 -9.22 -0.75 7.76
C ARG A 42 -10.37 -1.68 7.39
N ASN A 43 -10.36 -2.24 6.20
CA ASN A 43 -11.35 -3.22 5.75
C ASN A 43 -10.96 -4.59 6.30
N LEU A 44 -11.78 -5.12 7.21
CA LEU A 44 -11.50 -6.35 7.95
C LEU A 44 -12.04 -7.59 7.26
N ASP A 45 -12.99 -7.41 6.36
CA ASP A 45 -13.86 -8.48 5.86
C ASP A 45 -13.51 -8.89 4.42
N GLU A 46 -13.01 -7.95 3.61
CA GLU A 46 -12.74 -8.21 2.20
C GLU A 46 -11.39 -8.91 1.96
N GLU A 47 -11.32 -9.66 0.86
CA GLU A 47 -10.13 -10.38 0.44
C GLU A 47 -8.95 -9.43 0.15
N PRO A 48 -7.73 -9.74 0.63
CA PRO A 48 -6.53 -8.91 0.44
C PRO A 48 -6.27 -8.54 -1.02
N GLU A 49 -6.44 -9.47 -1.95
CA GLU A 49 -6.15 -9.29 -3.37
C GLU A 49 -7.05 -8.20 -3.97
N ARG A 50 -8.33 -8.18 -3.58
CA ARG A 50 -9.31 -7.20 -4.03
C ARG A 50 -9.02 -5.81 -3.46
N LEU A 51 -8.50 -5.74 -2.24
CA LEU A 51 -8.10 -4.51 -1.58
C LEU A 51 -6.83 -3.93 -2.20
N VAL A 52 -5.81 -4.76 -2.40
CA VAL A 52 -4.54 -4.35 -3.02
C VAL A 52 -4.77 -3.90 -4.46
N LEU A 53 -5.54 -4.68 -5.25
CA LEU A 53 -5.76 -4.37 -6.65
C LEU A 53 -6.52 -3.06 -6.86
N ARG A 54 -7.56 -2.75 -6.07
CA ARG A 54 -8.29 -1.47 -6.25
C ARG A 54 -7.49 -0.26 -5.76
N ASN A 55 -6.59 -0.47 -4.80
CA ASN A 55 -5.79 0.58 -4.17
C ASN A 55 -4.38 0.68 -4.77
N TRP A 56 -4.08 -0.02 -5.88
CA TRP A 56 -2.74 -0.16 -6.44
C TRP A 56 -2.03 1.17 -6.62
N TYR A 57 -2.73 2.21 -7.10
CA TYR A 57 -2.16 3.52 -7.35
C TYR A 57 -1.67 4.22 -6.06
N TYR A 58 -2.47 4.16 -4.99
CA TYR A 58 -2.07 4.69 -3.67
C TYR A 58 -0.91 3.90 -3.07
N LEU A 59 -0.85 2.60 -3.33
CA LEU A 59 0.24 1.76 -2.86
C LEU A 59 1.55 2.07 -3.59
N VAL A 60 1.48 2.26 -4.91
CA VAL A 60 2.64 2.69 -5.71
C VAL A 60 3.22 3.98 -5.16
N THR A 61 2.38 5.01 -4.98
CA THR A 61 2.83 6.31 -4.44
C THR A 61 3.35 6.22 -3.00
N ALA A 62 2.80 5.32 -2.17
CA ALA A 62 3.30 5.11 -0.81
C ALA A 62 4.69 4.43 -0.77
N TYR A 63 4.98 3.49 -1.68
CA TYR A 63 6.25 2.77 -1.73
C TYR A 63 7.34 3.46 -2.56
N TYR A 64 6.92 4.17 -3.60
CA TYR A 64 7.74 4.86 -4.59
C TYR A 64 7.12 6.22 -4.90
N PRO A 65 7.29 7.22 -4.01
CA PRO A 65 6.66 8.54 -4.16
C PRO A 65 7.17 9.32 -5.39
N ASP A 66 8.33 8.94 -5.92
CA ASP A 66 8.96 9.46 -7.13
C ASP A 66 8.61 8.66 -8.40
N ALA A 67 7.79 7.61 -8.29
CA ALA A 67 7.54 6.73 -9.43
C ALA A 67 6.72 7.38 -10.54
N LEU A 68 7.17 7.17 -11.77
CA LEU A 68 6.41 7.40 -12.99
C LEU A 68 5.82 6.07 -13.48
N VAL A 69 4.50 6.02 -13.68
CA VAL A 69 3.83 4.87 -14.31
C VAL A 69 4.18 4.84 -15.80
N THR A 70 4.59 3.67 -16.32
CA THR A 70 5.13 3.51 -17.69
C THR A 70 4.54 2.28 -18.41
N ASP A 71 4.93 2.13 -19.68
CA ASP A 71 4.68 0.96 -20.53
C ASP A 71 3.19 0.59 -20.59
N ARG A 72 2.88 -0.70 -20.44
CA ARG A 72 1.52 -1.23 -20.49
C ARG A 72 0.64 -0.65 -19.40
N THR A 73 1.19 -0.44 -18.19
CA THR A 73 0.42 0.13 -17.07
C THR A 73 0.00 1.56 -17.37
N ALA A 74 0.87 2.35 -17.99
CA ALA A 74 0.51 3.71 -18.43
C ALA A 74 -0.51 3.69 -19.58
N LEU A 75 -0.35 2.78 -20.54
CA LEU A 75 -1.25 2.68 -21.69
C LEU A 75 -2.67 2.23 -21.30
N GLU A 76 -2.79 1.22 -20.44
CA GLU A 76 -4.08 0.64 -20.05
C GLU A 76 -4.66 1.26 -18.78
N ASN A 77 -3.87 2.07 -18.05
CA ASN A 77 -4.22 2.66 -16.76
C ASN A 77 -4.71 1.62 -15.72
N GLN A 78 -4.12 0.43 -15.75
CA GLN A 78 -4.43 -0.67 -14.86
C GLN A 78 -3.22 -1.60 -14.71
N PRO A 79 -3.14 -2.37 -13.61
CA PRO A 79 -2.21 -3.49 -13.51
C PRO A 79 -2.46 -4.51 -14.63
N ALA A 80 -1.42 -5.25 -15.01
CA ALA A 80 -1.53 -6.35 -15.95
C ALA A 80 -2.41 -7.48 -15.37
N PRO A 81 -2.84 -8.47 -16.18
CA PRO A 81 -3.71 -9.57 -15.70
C PRO A 81 -3.13 -10.39 -14.54
N ASP A 82 -1.80 -10.41 -14.37
CA ASP A 82 -1.09 -11.06 -13.26
C ASP A 82 -0.90 -10.13 -12.04
N GLY A 83 -1.43 -8.90 -12.10
CA GLY A 83 -1.30 -7.88 -11.05
C GLY A 83 -0.01 -7.06 -11.08
N SER A 84 0.88 -7.31 -12.05
CA SER A 84 2.12 -6.54 -12.18
C SER A 84 1.88 -5.11 -12.66
N VAL A 85 2.74 -4.19 -12.23
CA VAL A 85 2.74 -2.78 -12.66
C VAL A 85 4.14 -2.38 -13.10
N PHE A 86 4.22 -1.57 -14.16
CA PHE A 86 5.47 -1.04 -14.70
C PHE A 86 5.68 0.40 -14.23
N LEU A 87 6.82 0.64 -13.59
CA LEU A 87 7.18 1.91 -12.95
C LEU A 87 8.65 2.26 -13.24
N ILE A 88 8.95 3.55 -13.35
CA ILE A 88 10.30 4.10 -13.31
C ILE A 88 10.44 4.89 -12.01
N SER A 89 11.51 4.65 -11.24
CA SER A 89 11.81 5.37 -9.99
C SER A 89 13.33 5.41 -9.78
N ASP A 90 13.82 6.43 -9.08
CA ASP A 90 15.23 6.56 -8.68
C ASP A 90 15.61 5.54 -7.58
N LYS A 91 14.61 4.90 -6.97
CA LYS A 91 14.81 3.91 -5.92
C LYS A 91 15.43 2.63 -6.49
N LYS A 92 16.69 2.41 -6.16
CA LYS A 92 17.43 1.20 -6.54
C LYS A 92 17.03 0.03 -5.65
N ARG A 93 16.87 -1.13 -6.26
CA ARG A 93 16.72 -2.42 -5.57
C ARG A 93 17.67 -3.41 -6.20
N GLU A 94 18.34 -4.21 -5.38
CA GLU A 94 19.06 -5.37 -5.90
C GLU A 94 18.05 -6.33 -6.52
N THR A 95 18.19 -6.54 -7.82
CA THR A 95 17.42 -7.53 -8.58
C THR A 95 18.33 -8.71 -8.87
N VAL A 96 17.88 -9.91 -8.50
CA VAL A 96 18.47 -11.16 -8.99
C VAL A 96 17.89 -11.38 -10.38
N LEU A 97 18.76 -11.49 -11.38
CA LEU A 97 18.42 -11.84 -12.77
C LEU A 97 18.39 -13.35 -12.94
#